data_AF-A0A257WAZ4-F1
#
_entry.id   AF-A0A257WAZ4-F1
#
_cell.length_a   1.000
_cell.length_b   1.000
_cell.length_c   1.000
_cell.angle_alpha   90.00
_cell.angle_beta   90.00
_cell.angle_gamma   90.00
#
_symmetry.space_group_name_H-M   'P 1'
#
loop_
_entity.id
_entity.type
_entity.pdbx_description
1 polymer ?
#
loop_
_entity_poly.entity_id
_entity_poly.type
_entity_poly.pdbx_seq_one_letter_code
_entity_poly.pdbx_strand_id
1 'polypeptide(L)'
;FQDGKFVLEQNEVIVMAGQENLVREQKVGDLEAVLGTAFAAKQPSFRSMAWEGDTVYEQWRDLNFGDWKAQLDAAGAGIVIAQFGQTESFDGVKRLAEFKSAYHRLLDQFTGQTPRLVLVSPMPFEQPLASHAPELRLRNADVKAYAEAVREIAKQRGAIFVDLFTPLSKRGANQPRITDNGLHLNAEGLRVVAQEIAQQLGASSSDADDLTAMKAAIVEKNRLWFDCWRPANWSFVYGDRVTQMFGKPAQDAPSLRESFEARKPLVAKLDARIHALAKGEKVPEEPKTEPPVVTETVLTPEQQMAAFTVAEGYEMNLFASEVEGVAKPTQFAWDERGRLYVACSPTYPQTRPGIMPSDFILILEDTDGDGKADKSTRFAEGLTMVQGVEPGAGGVYVCDFDQISHLKDTDGDGKADKKTVLFSGFGIGDTHQLVNSICHGPDGALWFTQGLHAFSRVETAWGLARLEKAGVWKLNPRTQKMDGYFNGGKAGHNCWGVAFDDYNQVFHKSGDRPVGYYSVPGLVALADPDEYHPTGALFDSNPKTNSLEFIGTKALPDDIQGCAL
;
A
#
# COMPACT_ATOMS: atom_id res chain seq x y z
N PHE A 1 -12.55 -10.83 29.95
CA PHE A 1 -11.50 -11.72 30.52
C PHE A 1 -11.82 -11.99 31.99
N GLN A 2 -11.55 -13.19 32.50
CA GLN A 2 -11.68 -13.44 33.94
C GLN A 2 -10.64 -12.58 34.69
N ASP A 3 -11.07 -11.89 35.75
CA ASP A 3 -10.24 -11.03 36.61
C ASP A 3 -9.46 -9.90 35.92
N GLY A 4 -9.85 -9.52 34.70
CA GLY A 4 -9.19 -8.45 33.94
C GLY A 4 -7.76 -8.78 33.48
N LYS A 5 -7.36 -10.05 33.49
CA LYS A 5 -6.03 -10.51 33.05
C LYS A 5 -6.06 -11.07 31.64
N PHE A 6 -5.03 -10.76 30.85
CA PHE A 6 -4.85 -11.41 29.56
C PHE A 6 -4.48 -12.87 29.78
N VAL A 7 -5.27 -13.76 29.21
CA VAL A 7 -5.05 -15.21 29.23
C VAL A 7 -5.39 -15.75 27.85
N LEU A 8 -4.75 -16.84 27.46
CA LEU A 8 -4.99 -17.54 26.19
C LEU A 8 -5.49 -18.97 26.42
N GLU A 9 -6.47 -19.34 25.62
CA GLU A 9 -6.92 -20.72 25.45
C GLU A 9 -5.97 -21.47 24.48
N GLN A 10 -6.07 -22.80 24.44
CA GLN A 10 -5.24 -23.61 23.56
C GLN A 10 -5.66 -23.39 22.10
N ASN A 11 -4.69 -23.13 21.21
CA ASN A 11 -4.88 -22.90 19.78
C ASN A 11 -5.79 -21.70 19.46
N GLU A 12 -5.80 -20.70 20.34
CA GLU A 12 -6.69 -19.54 20.20
C GLU A 12 -6.24 -18.60 19.06
N VAL A 13 -7.20 -18.12 18.27
CA VAL A 13 -6.95 -17.14 17.20
C VAL A 13 -7.14 -15.72 17.72
N ILE A 14 -6.10 -14.90 17.56
CA ILE A 14 -6.09 -13.48 17.89
C ILE A 14 -6.24 -12.69 16.59
N VAL A 15 -7.30 -11.90 16.49
CA VAL A 15 -7.53 -10.97 15.38
C VAL A 15 -7.04 -9.58 15.77
N MET A 16 -6.30 -8.92 14.88
CA MET A 16 -5.92 -7.52 15.02
C MET A 16 -6.77 -6.65 14.10
N ALA A 17 -7.45 -5.63 14.63
CA ALA A 17 -8.29 -4.72 13.86
C ALA A 17 -7.94 -3.26 14.18
N GLY A 18 -7.76 -2.43 13.17
CA GLY A 18 -7.41 -1.03 13.36
C GLY A 18 -6.78 -0.41 12.12
N GLN A 19 -6.03 0.66 12.39
CA GLN A 19 -5.55 1.64 11.41
C GLN A 19 -4.17 1.25 10.83
N GLU A 20 -3.57 2.15 10.04
CA GLU A 20 -2.30 1.98 9.34
C GLU A 20 -1.18 1.35 10.21
N ASN A 21 -1.02 1.75 11.46
CA ASN A 21 0.05 1.22 12.32
C ASN A 21 -0.08 -0.29 12.61
N LEU A 22 -1.30 -0.85 12.66
CA LEU A 22 -1.50 -2.31 12.74
C LEU A 22 -1.29 -2.99 11.39
N VAL A 23 -1.54 -2.30 10.27
CA VAL A 23 -1.19 -2.80 8.94
C VAL A 23 0.33 -2.88 8.78
N ARG A 24 1.07 -1.88 9.27
CA ARG A 24 2.54 -1.91 9.30
C ARG A 24 3.07 -3.02 10.20
N GLU A 25 2.44 -3.22 11.36
CA GLU A 25 2.77 -4.33 12.26
C GLU A 25 2.61 -5.69 11.55
N GLN A 26 1.54 -5.89 10.79
CA GLN A 26 1.38 -7.11 9.97
C GLN A 26 2.54 -7.34 8.99
N LYS A 27 3.11 -6.28 8.41
CA LYS A 27 4.21 -6.35 7.44
C LYS A 27 5.58 -6.66 8.09
N VAL A 28 5.72 -6.54 9.42
CA VAL A 28 7.00 -6.81 10.15
C VAL A 28 6.92 -7.96 11.16
N GLY A 29 5.75 -8.19 11.78
CA GLY A 29 5.47 -9.30 12.69
C GLY A 29 6.13 -9.24 14.07
N ASP A 30 6.47 -8.05 14.58
CA ASP A 30 7.15 -7.88 15.87
C ASP A 30 6.25 -8.28 17.05
N LEU A 31 5.04 -7.75 17.13
CA LEU A 31 4.05 -8.06 18.18
C LEU A 31 3.68 -9.54 18.18
N GLU A 32 3.44 -10.09 17.00
CA GLU A 32 3.14 -11.52 16.85
C GLU A 32 4.31 -12.40 17.30
N ALA A 33 5.55 -12.03 16.98
CA ALA A 33 6.72 -12.78 17.42
C ALA A 33 6.85 -12.78 18.95
N VAL A 34 6.69 -11.61 19.59
CA VAL A 34 6.80 -11.50 21.06
C VAL A 34 5.68 -12.29 21.76
N LEU A 35 4.43 -12.12 21.34
CA LEU A 35 3.30 -12.84 21.93
C LEU A 35 3.35 -14.34 21.64
N GLY A 36 3.72 -14.73 20.41
CA GLY A 36 3.84 -16.12 19.99
C GLY A 36 4.89 -16.88 20.80
N THR A 37 6.03 -16.25 21.08
CA THR A 37 7.08 -16.82 21.94
C THR A 37 6.64 -16.88 23.40
N ALA A 38 6.14 -15.77 23.96
CA ALA A 38 5.72 -15.71 25.36
C ALA A 38 4.61 -16.71 25.71
N PHE A 39 3.74 -17.02 24.74
CA PHE A 39 2.63 -17.95 24.90
C PHE A 39 2.78 -19.23 24.06
N ALA A 40 4.02 -19.64 23.75
CA ALA A 40 4.29 -20.81 22.89
C ALA A 40 3.57 -22.10 23.33
N ALA A 41 3.40 -22.30 24.65
CA ALA A 41 2.66 -23.44 25.20
C ALA A 41 1.19 -23.49 24.74
N LYS A 42 0.58 -22.33 24.49
CA LYS A 42 -0.82 -22.18 24.04
C LYS A 42 -0.99 -22.28 22.53
N GLN A 43 0.09 -22.18 21.75
CA GLN A 43 0.06 -22.24 20.29
C GLN A 43 -0.92 -21.24 19.66
N PRO A 44 -0.86 -19.94 20.00
CA PRO A 44 -1.77 -18.95 19.42
C PRO A 44 -1.53 -18.76 17.91
N SER A 45 -2.58 -18.47 17.17
CA SER A 45 -2.51 -18.03 15.78
C SER A 45 -2.99 -16.60 15.63
N PHE A 46 -2.44 -15.85 14.69
CA PHE A 46 -2.76 -14.43 14.51
C PHE A 46 -3.28 -14.14 13.12
N ARG A 47 -4.28 -13.26 13.04
CA ARG A 47 -4.93 -12.82 11.80
C ARG A 47 -5.07 -11.31 11.82
N SER A 48 -4.31 -10.62 10.97
CA SER A 48 -4.52 -9.19 10.78
C SER A 48 -5.75 -8.94 9.93
N MET A 49 -6.68 -8.17 10.46
CA MET A 49 -7.83 -7.59 9.77
C MET A 49 -7.79 -6.06 9.87
N ALA A 50 -6.60 -5.50 10.09
CA ALA A 50 -6.37 -4.07 10.03
C ALA A 50 -6.46 -3.58 8.58
N TRP A 51 -6.88 -2.34 8.40
CA TRP A 51 -7.05 -1.71 7.10
C TRP A 51 -6.74 -0.23 7.23
N GLU A 52 -5.93 0.29 6.32
CA GLU A 52 -5.51 1.69 6.29
C GLU A 52 -6.71 2.63 6.28
N GLY A 53 -6.69 3.67 7.11
CA GLY A 53 -7.75 4.67 7.14
C GLY A 53 -9.09 4.20 7.73
N ASP A 54 -9.17 2.98 8.26
CA ASP A 54 -10.32 2.56 9.07
C ASP A 54 -10.48 3.53 10.27
N THR A 55 -11.71 3.87 10.60
CA THR A 55 -12.04 4.65 11.81
C THR A 55 -13.19 3.97 12.53
N VAL A 56 -13.49 4.29 13.79
CA VAL A 56 -14.68 3.75 14.46
C VAL A 56 -15.99 4.14 13.78
N TYR A 57 -15.98 5.22 12.98
CA TYR A 57 -17.16 5.68 12.25
C TYR A 57 -17.43 4.83 11.01
N GLU A 58 -16.37 4.32 10.38
CA GLU A 58 -16.45 3.70 9.07
C GLU A 58 -15.30 2.74 8.83
N GLN A 59 -15.64 1.49 8.52
CA GLN A 59 -14.71 0.47 8.06
C GLN A 59 -15.13 0.09 6.64
N TRP A 60 -14.53 0.74 5.65
CA TRP A 60 -14.94 0.56 4.26
C TRP A 60 -14.49 -0.81 3.76
N ARG A 61 -15.37 -1.51 3.06
CA ARG A 61 -15.10 -2.85 2.52
C ARG A 61 -15.64 -2.95 1.10
N ASP A 62 -14.98 -3.76 0.29
CA ASP A 62 -15.41 -4.02 -1.07
C ASP A 62 -16.81 -4.67 -1.14
N LEU A 63 -17.43 -4.61 -2.32
CA LEU A 63 -18.72 -5.25 -2.57
C LEU A 63 -18.68 -6.74 -2.19
N ASN A 64 -19.72 -7.23 -1.53
CA ASN A 64 -19.86 -8.62 -1.06
C ASN A 64 -18.84 -9.06 0.01
N PHE A 65 -18.12 -8.14 0.66
CA PHE A 65 -17.19 -8.51 1.73
C PHE A 65 -17.88 -9.14 2.94
N GLY A 66 -19.12 -8.75 3.25
CA GLY A 66 -19.86 -9.22 4.42
C GLY A 66 -19.59 -8.42 5.68
N ASP A 67 -20.24 -8.79 6.78
CA ASP A 67 -20.14 -8.08 8.06
C ASP A 67 -19.02 -8.62 8.96
N TRP A 68 -18.70 -7.86 10.01
CA TRP A 68 -17.66 -8.23 10.98
C TRP A 68 -17.90 -9.57 11.65
N LYS A 69 -19.16 -9.94 11.94
CA LYS A 69 -19.45 -11.21 12.58
C LYS A 69 -19.02 -12.37 11.68
N ALA A 70 -19.48 -12.38 10.43
CA ALA A 70 -19.13 -13.41 9.46
C ALA A 70 -17.61 -13.49 9.23
N GLN A 71 -16.93 -12.34 9.19
CA GLN A 71 -15.49 -12.28 9.02
C GLN A 71 -14.72 -12.86 10.22
N LEU A 72 -15.12 -12.50 11.45
CA LEU A 72 -14.51 -13.02 12.67
C LEU A 72 -14.80 -14.51 12.86
N ASP A 73 -16.01 -14.96 12.54
CA ASP A 73 -16.39 -16.38 12.51
C ASP A 73 -15.49 -17.16 11.55
N ALA A 74 -15.30 -16.65 10.32
CA ALA A 74 -14.49 -17.30 9.28
C ALA A 74 -13.00 -17.40 9.67
N ALA A 75 -12.49 -16.44 10.44
CA ALA A 75 -11.14 -16.49 11.00
C ALA A 75 -11.04 -17.36 12.27
N GLY A 76 -12.15 -17.75 12.88
CA GLY A 76 -12.17 -18.48 14.15
C GLY A 76 -11.75 -17.61 15.33
N ALA A 77 -12.05 -16.31 15.31
CA ALA A 77 -11.56 -15.34 16.28
C ALA A 77 -11.99 -15.68 17.73
N GLY A 78 -11.01 -15.87 18.61
CA GLY A 78 -11.21 -16.03 20.06
C GLY A 78 -10.96 -14.72 20.83
N ILE A 79 -10.05 -13.87 20.34
CA ILE A 79 -9.77 -12.53 20.86
C ILE A 79 -9.73 -11.52 19.71
N VAL A 80 -10.18 -10.29 19.97
CA VAL A 80 -9.93 -9.14 19.10
C VAL A 80 -9.07 -8.10 19.84
N ILE A 81 -7.91 -7.78 19.27
CA ILE A 81 -7.09 -6.61 19.64
C ILE A 81 -7.49 -5.47 18.70
N ALA A 82 -8.03 -4.39 19.26
CA ALA A 82 -8.53 -3.25 18.50
C ALA A 82 -7.72 -1.97 18.83
N GLN A 83 -7.23 -1.27 17.81
CA GLN A 83 -6.55 0.02 17.96
C GLN A 83 -7.22 1.08 17.08
N PHE A 84 -7.86 2.06 17.72
CA PHE A 84 -8.53 3.19 17.08
C PHE A 84 -8.39 4.47 17.89
N GLY A 85 -8.67 5.62 17.28
CA GLY A 85 -8.71 6.92 17.92
C GLY A 85 -7.58 7.85 17.55
N GLN A 86 -6.56 7.40 16.81
CA GLN A 86 -5.45 8.28 16.40
C GLN A 86 -5.90 9.16 15.23
N THR A 87 -6.43 8.57 14.17
CA THR A 87 -7.00 9.32 13.04
C THR A 87 -8.22 10.15 13.47
N GLU A 88 -9.08 9.60 14.32
CA GLU A 88 -10.26 10.31 14.82
C GLU A 88 -9.91 11.51 15.71
N SER A 89 -8.72 11.54 16.32
CA SER A 89 -8.27 12.69 17.12
C SER A 89 -8.10 13.98 16.29
N PHE A 90 -7.96 13.87 14.96
CA PHE A 90 -7.92 15.05 14.08
C PHE A 90 -9.22 15.87 14.13
N ASP A 91 -10.34 15.24 14.47
CA ASP A 91 -11.65 15.89 14.69
C ASP A 91 -11.68 16.80 15.93
N GLY A 92 -10.74 16.60 16.86
CA GLY A 92 -10.66 17.29 18.14
C GLY A 92 -11.72 16.87 19.16
N VAL A 93 -11.56 17.32 20.41
CA VAL A 93 -12.40 16.89 21.54
C VAL A 93 -13.92 17.11 21.39
N LYS A 94 -14.36 17.95 20.44
CA LYS A 94 -15.79 18.21 20.21
C LYS A 94 -16.55 16.98 19.70
N ARG A 95 -15.87 16.05 19.02
CA ARG A 95 -16.48 14.80 18.52
C ARG A 95 -16.28 13.60 19.45
N LEU A 96 -15.75 13.79 20.66
CA LEU A 96 -15.44 12.68 21.57
C LEU A 96 -16.68 11.85 21.97
N ALA A 97 -17.84 12.48 22.14
CA ALA A 97 -19.08 11.77 22.44
C ALA A 97 -19.53 10.87 21.28
N GLU A 98 -19.41 11.38 20.05
CA GLU A 98 -19.69 10.64 18.83
C GLU A 98 -18.71 9.47 18.65
N PHE A 99 -17.41 9.71 18.87
CA PHE A 99 -16.37 8.69 18.89
C PHE A 99 -16.70 7.56 19.86
N LYS A 100 -17.01 7.87 21.13
CA LYS A 100 -17.37 6.85 22.13
C LYS A 100 -18.57 6.02 21.70
N SER A 101 -19.60 6.68 21.18
CA SER A 101 -20.81 6.03 20.67
C SER A 101 -20.52 5.11 19.48
N ALA A 102 -19.73 5.58 18.51
CA ALA A 102 -19.34 4.82 17.33
C ALA A 102 -18.46 3.63 17.69
N TYR A 103 -17.49 3.81 18.60
CA TYR A 103 -16.62 2.72 19.03
C TYR A 103 -17.42 1.64 19.76
N HIS A 104 -18.39 2.01 20.62
CA HIS A 104 -19.29 1.01 21.19
C HIS A 104 -20.06 0.20 20.14
N ARG A 105 -20.58 0.84 19.08
CA ARG A 105 -21.24 0.12 17.98
C ARG A 105 -20.31 -0.81 17.22
N LEU A 106 -19.05 -0.40 17.02
CA LEU A 106 -18.05 -1.27 16.42
C LEU A 106 -17.76 -2.49 17.32
N LEU A 107 -17.56 -2.26 18.63
CA LEU A 107 -17.33 -3.34 19.58
C LEU A 107 -18.53 -4.28 19.70
N ASP A 108 -19.76 -3.79 19.57
CA ASP A 108 -20.96 -4.65 19.52
C ASP A 108 -20.85 -5.69 18.40
N GLN A 109 -20.37 -5.29 17.22
CA GLN A 109 -20.15 -6.19 16.09
C GLN A 109 -19.08 -7.24 16.40
N PHE A 110 -17.97 -6.87 17.06
CA PHE A 110 -16.94 -7.82 17.48
C PHE A 110 -17.46 -8.82 18.52
N THR A 111 -18.25 -8.33 19.48
CA THR A 111 -18.86 -9.18 20.52
C THR A 111 -19.93 -10.13 20.00
N GLY A 112 -20.37 -9.95 18.74
CA GLY A 112 -21.18 -10.95 18.04
C GLY A 112 -20.46 -12.29 17.83
N GLN A 113 -19.13 -12.32 17.93
CA GLN A 113 -18.31 -13.54 17.89
C GLN A 113 -17.56 -13.79 19.21
N THR A 114 -16.87 -12.80 19.77
CA THR A 114 -16.14 -12.98 21.04
C THR A 114 -16.27 -11.77 21.98
N PRO A 115 -16.55 -11.98 23.28
CA PRO A 115 -16.54 -10.91 24.27
C PRO A 115 -15.11 -10.54 24.73
N ARG A 116 -14.07 -11.25 24.27
CA ARG A 116 -12.69 -11.07 24.73
C ARG A 116 -11.98 -10.00 23.89
N LEU A 117 -12.09 -8.76 24.35
CA LEU A 117 -11.55 -7.59 23.68
C LEU A 117 -10.33 -7.02 24.40
N VAL A 118 -9.31 -6.64 23.63
CA VAL A 118 -8.18 -5.83 24.07
C VAL A 118 -8.25 -4.51 23.30
N LEU A 119 -8.37 -3.39 24.01
CA LEU A 119 -8.42 -2.06 23.40
C LEU A 119 -7.09 -1.34 23.64
N VAL A 120 -6.39 -1.05 22.55
CA VAL A 120 -5.11 -0.36 22.55
C VAL A 120 -5.37 1.12 22.34
N SER A 121 -4.85 1.97 23.24
CA SER A 121 -5.01 3.42 23.12
C SER A 121 -4.28 3.98 21.88
N PRO A 122 -4.72 5.10 21.30
CA PRO A 122 -3.89 5.83 20.36
C PRO A 122 -2.57 6.27 21.01
N MET A 123 -1.52 6.38 20.20
CA MET A 123 -0.19 6.86 20.60
C MET A 123 -0.03 8.36 20.32
N PRO A 124 0.82 9.10 21.06
CA PRO A 124 1.08 10.51 20.76
C PRO A 124 1.71 10.68 19.38
N PHE A 125 1.41 11.80 18.73
CA PHE A 125 2.14 12.24 17.56
C PHE A 125 3.56 12.69 17.90
N GLU A 126 4.50 12.37 17.01
CA GLU A 126 5.83 12.98 16.97
C GLU A 126 5.84 14.17 15.99
N GLN A 127 6.89 14.98 16.05
CA GLN A 127 7.09 16.05 15.07
C GLN A 127 7.33 15.43 13.66
N PRO A 128 6.60 15.85 12.62
CA PRO A 128 6.88 15.42 11.24
C PRO A 128 8.28 15.87 10.76
N LEU A 129 8.91 15.07 9.89
CA LEU A 129 10.19 15.45 9.24
C LEU A 129 10.00 16.38 8.05
N ALA A 130 8.81 16.37 7.46
CA ALA A 130 8.51 17.21 6.31
C ALA A 130 8.53 18.68 6.74
N SER A 131 9.36 19.47 6.07
CA SER A 131 9.73 20.84 6.46
C SER A 131 8.57 21.80 6.70
N HIS A 132 7.42 21.57 6.07
CA HIS A 132 6.24 22.43 6.13
C HIS A 132 4.97 21.67 6.50
N ALA A 133 5.09 20.46 7.07
CA ALA A 133 3.94 19.75 7.60
C ALA A 133 3.44 20.41 8.90
N PRO A 134 2.15 20.23 9.26
CA PRO A 134 1.62 20.73 10.52
C PRO A 134 2.40 20.20 11.73
N GLU A 135 2.57 21.02 12.77
CA GLU A 135 3.16 20.55 14.03
C GLU A 135 2.16 19.65 14.79
N LEU A 136 2.24 18.35 14.54
CA LEU A 136 1.29 17.37 15.07
C LEU A 136 1.31 17.28 16.61
N ARG A 137 2.43 17.61 17.28
CA ARG A 137 2.49 17.54 18.75
C ARG A 137 1.51 18.51 19.42
N LEU A 138 1.10 19.58 18.74
CA LEU A 138 0.07 20.49 19.24
C LEU A 138 -1.29 19.79 19.42
N ARG A 139 -1.52 18.66 18.73
CA ARG A 139 -2.73 17.84 18.85
C ARG A 139 -2.64 16.75 19.91
N ASN A 140 -1.51 16.58 20.60
CA ASN A 140 -1.38 15.52 21.61
C ASN A 140 -2.34 15.68 22.80
N ALA A 141 -2.89 16.88 23.03
CA ALA A 141 -3.99 17.07 23.98
C ALA A 141 -5.29 16.40 23.52
N ASP A 142 -5.61 16.47 22.22
CA ASP A 142 -6.74 15.75 21.63
C ASP A 142 -6.48 14.24 21.69
N VAL A 143 -5.30 13.78 21.25
CA VAL A 143 -4.94 12.35 21.29
C VAL A 143 -5.07 11.78 22.71
N LYS A 144 -4.63 12.54 23.73
CA LYS A 144 -4.78 12.15 25.14
C LYS A 144 -6.25 11.95 25.51
N ALA A 145 -7.13 12.86 25.13
CA ALA A 145 -8.56 12.77 25.42
C ALA A 145 -9.19 11.54 24.76
N TYR A 146 -8.75 11.18 23.55
CA TYR A 146 -9.19 9.96 22.87
C TYR A 146 -8.62 8.70 23.58
N ALA A 147 -7.36 8.70 24.02
CA ALA A 147 -6.81 7.61 24.83
C ALA A 147 -7.55 7.39 26.16
N GLU A 148 -7.93 8.47 26.84
CA GLU A 148 -8.77 8.42 28.04
C GLU A 148 -10.17 7.88 27.72
N ALA A 149 -10.76 8.26 26.58
CA ALA A 149 -12.03 7.70 26.11
C ALA A 149 -11.94 6.18 25.84
N VAL A 150 -10.88 5.70 25.19
CA VAL A 150 -10.66 4.26 24.98
C VAL A 150 -10.54 3.52 26.32
N ARG A 151 -9.83 4.10 27.31
CA ARG A 151 -9.72 3.54 28.66
C ARG A 151 -11.09 3.40 29.33
N GLU A 152 -11.92 4.44 29.26
CA GLU A 152 -13.28 4.41 29.82
C GLU A 152 -14.16 3.35 29.15
N ILE A 153 -14.10 3.25 27.81
CA ILE A 153 -14.82 2.23 27.04
C ILE A 153 -14.37 0.83 27.47
N ALA A 154 -13.06 0.60 27.58
CA ALA A 154 -12.52 -0.69 27.99
C ALA A 154 -13.05 -1.10 29.38
N LYS A 155 -13.04 -0.15 30.32
CA LYS A 155 -13.59 -0.35 31.67
C LYS A 155 -15.09 -0.69 31.64
N GLN A 156 -15.88 0.04 30.86
CA GLN A 156 -17.33 -0.20 30.74
C GLN A 156 -17.64 -1.55 30.11
N ARG A 157 -16.79 -2.03 29.19
CA ARG A 157 -16.95 -3.29 28.46
C ARG A 157 -16.30 -4.49 29.15
N GLY A 158 -15.58 -4.30 30.25
CA GLY A 158 -14.77 -5.37 30.86
C GLY A 158 -13.66 -5.90 29.93
N ALA A 159 -13.23 -5.06 28.99
CA ALA A 159 -12.12 -5.32 28.08
C ALA A 159 -10.79 -5.01 28.75
N ILE A 160 -9.70 -5.59 28.23
CA ILE A 160 -8.35 -5.22 28.65
C ILE A 160 -7.98 -3.90 27.96
N PHE A 161 -7.38 -2.98 28.70
CA PHE A 161 -6.87 -1.73 28.17
C PHE A 161 -5.34 -1.76 28.12
N VAL A 162 -4.77 -1.41 26.97
CA VAL A 162 -3.34 -1.22 26.77
C VAL A 162 -3.08 0.27 26.52
N ASP A 163 -2.26 0.88 27.38
CA ASP A 163 -1.92 2.31 27.36
C ASP A 163 -0.64 2.56 26.55
N LEU A 164 -0.77 2.97 25.30
CA LEU A 164 0.36 3.45 24.51
C LEU A 164 0.64 4.93 24.74
N PHE A 165 -0.37 5.72 25.11
CA PHE A 165 -0.22 7.17 25.16
C PHE A 165 0.77 7.60 26.26
N THR A 166 0.58 7.09 27.47
CA THR A 166 1.36 7.48 28.64
C THR A 166 2.86 7.13 28.55
N PRO A 167 3.26 5.88 28.24
CA PRO A 167 4.68 5.52 28.16
C PRO A 167 5.38 6.24 27.00
N LEU A 168 4.75 6.32 25.83
CA LEU A 168 5.36 6.93 24.65
C LEU A 168 5.49 8.45 24.77
N SER A 169 4.59 9.12 25.51
CA SER A 169 4.69 10.56 25.79
C SER A 169 5.90 10.94 26.67
N LYS A 170 6.53 9.96 27.33
CA LYS A 170 7.70 10.17 28.19
C LYS A 170 9.03 9.93 27.46
N ARG A 171 9.00 9.48 26.21
CA ARG A 171 10.22 9.28 25.42
C ARG A 171 10.95 10.60 25.26
N GLY A 172 12.23 10.61 25.65
CA GLY A 172 13.07 11.80 25.59
C GLY A 172 13.70 11.99 24.21
N ALA A 173 14.19 13.21 23.93
CA ALA A 173 14.83 13.56 22.66
C ALA A 173 16.10 12.75 22.32
N ASN A 174 16.71 12.09 23.31
CA ASN A 174 17.90 11.23 23.11
C ASN A 174 17.55 9.80 22.66
N GLN A 175 16.26 9.44 22.64
CA GLN A 175 15.82 8.12 22.16
C GLN A 175 15.61 8.17 20.65
N PRO A 176 15.81 7.03 19.94
CA PRO A 176 15.48 6.94 18.53
C PRO A 176 14.02 7.34 18.25
N ARG A 177 13.83 8.04 17.14
CA ARG A 177 12.51 8.39 16.60
C ARG A 177 11.75 7.13 16.23
N ILE A 178 10.46 7.11 16.52
CA ILE A 178 9.61 5.92 16.31
C ILE A 178 8.67 6.04 15.12
N THR A 179 8.53 7.21 14.51
CA THR A 179 7.68 7.41 13.32
C THR A 179 8.48 7.81 12.09
N ASP A 180 7.88 7.71 10.90
CA ASP A 180 8.41 8.23 9.63
C ASP A 180 7.92 9.67 9.35
N ASN A 181 6.66 9.96 9.66
CA ASN A 181 6.00 11.23 9.32
C ASN A 181 5.34 11.91 10.54
N GLY A 182 5.66 11.48 11.76
CA GLY A 182 5.04 11.99 12.98
C GLY A 182 3.83 11.19 13.45
N LEU A 183 3.37 10.24 12.63
CA LEU A 183 2.10 9.51 12.84
C LEU A 183 2.27 7.99 12.63
N HIS A 184 2.92 7.59 11.54
CA HIS A 184 3.12 6.18 11.19
C HIS A 184 4.44 5.67 11.74
N LEU A 185 4.41 4.51 12.38
CA LEU A 185 5.56 3.87 12.97
C LEU A 185 6.59 3.47 11.90
N ASN A 186 7.86 3.72 12.20
CA ASN A 186 9.00 3.17 11.47
C ASN A 186 9.40 1.82 12.09
N ALA A 187 10.45 1.17 11.59
CA ALA A 187 10.90 -0.15 12.08
C ALA A 187 11.19 -0.17 13.60
N GLU A 188 11.84 0.88 14.12
CA GLU A 188 12.11 0.98 15.56
C GLU A 188 10.83 1.24 16.36
N GLY A 189 9.90 2.03 15.83
CA GLY A 189 8.62 2.27 16.46
C GLY A 189 7.75 1.03 16.54
N LEU A 190 7.70 0.21 15.49
CA LEU A 190 6.98 -1.07 15.50
C LEU A 190 7.52 -1.98 16.59
N ARG A 191 8.85 -2.11 16.70
CA ARG A 191 9.50 -2.86 17.78
C ARG A 191 9.15 -2.34 19.17
N VAL A 192 9.27 -1.03 19.41
CA VAL A 192 8.97 -0.40 20.70
C VAL A 192 7.51 -0.58 21.09
N VAL A 193 6.59 -0.33 20.15
CA VAL A 193 5.15 -0.43 20.40
C VAL A 193 4.75 -1.90 20.62
N ALA A 194 5.28 -2.84 19.84
CA ALA A 194 5.07 -4.27 20.05
C ALA A 194 5.49 -4.71 21.46
N GLN A 195 6.67 -4.29 21.92
CA GLN A 195 7.17 -4.58 23.27
C GLN A 195 6.25 -3.98 24.35
N GLU A 196 5.82 -2.73 24.19
CA GLU A 196 4.92 -2.07 25.14
C GLU A 196 3.56 -2.78 25.24
N ILE A 197 2.96 -3.15 24.09
CA ILE A 197 1.71 -3.90 24.06
C ILE A 197 1.90 -5.26 24.75
N ALA A 198 2.94 -6.01 24.37
CA ALA A 198 3.20 -7.33 24.93
C ALA A 198 3.40 -7.27 26.45
N GLN A 199 4.20 -6.32 26.95
CA GLN A 199 4.47 -6.15 28.37
C GLN A 199 3.18 -5.94 29.18
N GLN A 200 2.27 -5.09 28.69
CA GLN A 200 1.00 -4.84 29.36
C GLN A 200 0.03 -6.03 29.28
N LEU A 201 0.20 -6.92 28.30
CA LEU A 201 -0.52 -8.20 28.19
C LEU A 201 0.17 -9.33 28.99
N GLY A 202 1.20 -9.03 29.77
CA GLY A 202 1.92 -10.00 30.60
C GLY A 202 2.88 -10.90 29.82
N ALA A 203 3.25 -10.51 28.61
CA ALA A 203 4.27 -11.12 27.80
C ALA A 203 5.54 -10.27 27.81
N SER A 204 6.70 -10.89 27.85
CA SER A 204 7.97 -10.20 27.63
C SER A 204 8.87 -11.11 26.81
N SER A 205 9.54 -10.56 25.80
CA SER A 205 10.69 -11.21 25.15
C SER A 205 11.98 -10.55 25.63
N SER A 206 13.08 -11.27 25.53
CA SER A 206 14.42 -10.70 25.69
C SER A 206 14.89 -10.15 24.35
N ASP A 207 15.57 -9.00 24.33
CA ASP A 207 16.27 -8.53 23.11
C ASP A 207 17.38 -9.51 22.66
N ALA A 208 17.74 -10.48 23.50
CA ALA A 208 18.68 -11.55 23.17
C ALA A 208 18.06 -12.73 22.40
N ASP A 209 16.73 -12.77 22.24
CA ASP A 209 16.04 -13.84 21.52
C ASP A 209 16.22 -13.64 20.00
N ASP A 210 16.85 -14.60 19.32
CA ASP A 210 16.91 -14.58 17.85
C ASP A 210 15.56 -15.02 17.26
N LEU A 211 14.72 -14.04 16.97
CA LEU A 211 13.40 -14.23 16.36
C LEU A 211 13.42 -14.16 14.83
N THR A 212 14.60 -14.11 14.19
CA THR A 212 14.73 -13.85 12.74
C THR A 212 13.94 -14.86 11.90
N ALA A 213 14.12 -16.15 12.13
CA ALA A 213 13.43 -17.21 11.38
C ALA A 213 11.91 -17.21 11.65
N MET A 214 11.50 -16.90 12.88
CA MET A 214 10.08 -16.81 13.26
C MET A 214 9.42 -15.60 12.59
N LYS A 215 10.06 -14.43 12.61
CA LYS A 215 9.58 -13.22 11.93
C LYS A 215 9.46 -13.44 10.42
N ALA A 216 10.42 -14.10 9.78
CA ALA A 216 10.32 -14.44 8.35
C ALA A 216 9.08 -15.31 8.07
N ALA A 217 8.81 -16.32 8.91
CA ALA A 217 7.62 -17.16 8.79
C ALA A 217 6.31 -16.38 9.06
N ILE A 218 6.31 -15.48 10.04
CA ILE A 218 5.17 -14.61 10.36
C ILE A 218 4.86 -13.67 9.20
N VAL A 219 5.86 -12.99 8.65
CA VAL A 219 5.69 -12.03 7.54
C VAL A 219 5.11 -12.74 6.31
N GLU A 220 5.63 -13.92 5.97
CA GLU A 220 5.08 -14.69 4.84
C GLU A 220 3.66 -15.21 5.12
N LYS A 221 3.38 -15.65 6.35
CA LYS A 221 2.03 -16.06 6.76
C LYS A 221 1.06 -14.89 6.67
N ASN A 222 1.47 -13.71 7.10
CA ASN A 222 0.68 -12.49 7.05
C ASN A 222 0.41 -12.01 5.63
N ARG A 223 1.39 -12.17 4.73
CA ARG A 223 1.22 -11.91 3.29
C ARG A 223 0.20 -12.87 2.67
N LEU A 224 0.31 -14.17 2.95
CA LEU A 224 -0.66 -15.17 2.46
C LEU A 224 -2.05 -14.99 3.07
N TRP A 225 -2.14 -14.59 4.33
CA TRP A 225 -3.41 -14.26 4.97
C TRP A 225 -4.06 -13.04 4.32
N PHE A 226 -3.29 -11.98 4.04
CA PHE A 226 -3.76 -10.81 3.30
C PHE A 226 -4.32 -11.22 1.94
N ASP A 227 -3.57 -12.01 1.18
CA ASP A 227 -4.00 -12.54 -0.11
C ASP A 227 -5.28 -13.40 -0.01
N CYS A 228 -5.57 -14.02 1.13
CA CYS A 228 -6.80 -14.80 1.33
C CYS A 228 -7.99 -13.93 1.74
N TRP A 229 -7.76 -12.98 2.66
CA TRP A 229 -8.81 -12.23 3.34
C TRP A 229 -9.19 -10.96 2.60
N ARG A 230 -8.20 -10.26 2.03
CA ARG A 230 -8.33 -9.05 1.21
C ARG A 230 -7.47 -9.20 -0.06
N PRO A 231 -7.79 -10.16 -0.95
CA PRO A 231 -7.06 -10.32 -2.21
C PRO A 231 -7.11 -9.07 -3.08
N ALA A 232 -6.00 -8.81 -3.78
CA ALA A 232 -6.03 -7.93 -4.95
C ALA A 232 -7.02 -8.45 -6.00
N ASN A 233 -7.47 -7.58 -6.91
CA ASN A 233 -8.48 -7.93 -7.92
C ASN A 233 -9.83 -8.36 -7.32
N TRP A 234 -10.20 -7.87 -6.12
CA TRP A 234 -11.47 -8.22 -5.47
C TRP A 234 -12.68 -8.14 -6.41
N SER A 235 -12.74 -7.13 -7.28
CA SER A 235 -13.79 -6.99 -8.29
C SER A 235 -13.99 -8.25 -9.16
N PHE A 236 -12.92 -8.95 -9.50
CA PHE A 236 -12.92 -10.19 -10.28
C PHE A 236 -13.03 -11.46 -9.43
N VAL A 237 -12.74 -11.39 -8.14
CA VAL A 237 -12.76 -12.55 -7.23
C VAL A 237 -14.13 -12.72 -6.58
N TYR A 238 -14.66 -11.63 -6.01
CA TYR A 238 -15.89 -11.63 -5.20
C TYR A 238 -16.84 -10.46 -5.52
N GLY A 239 -16.38 -9.48 -6.28
CA GLY A 239 -17.16 -8.30 -6.66
C GLY A 239 -18.08 -8.49 -7.87
N ASP A 240 -18.25 -7.42 -8.63
CA ASP A 240 -19.18 -7.30 -9.76
C ASP A 240 -18.62 -7.74 -11.12
N ARG A 241 -17.32 -8.07 -11.20
CA ARG A 241 -16.62 -8.44 -12.45
C ARG A 241 -16.25 -9.92 -12.54
N VAL A 242 -16.78 -10.76 -11.65
CA VAL A 242 -16.52 -12.21 -11.60
C VAL A 242 -16.86 -12.96 -12.90
N THR A 243 -17.73 -12.41 -13.75
CA THR A 243 -18.14 -13.02 -15.03
C THR A 243 -17.31 -12.56 -16.24
N GLN A 244 -16.42 -11.58 -16.06
CA GLN A 244 -15.51 -11.11 -17.11
C GLN A 244 -14.38 -12.12 -17.37
N MET A 245 -13.72 -12.04 -18.53
CA MET A 245 -12.70 -13.04 -18.92
C MET A 245 -11.61 -13.23 -17.87
N PHE A 246 -11.14 -12.15 -17.24
CA PHE A 246 -10.09 -12.22 -16.22
C PHE A 246 -10.55 -12.85 -14.89
N GLY A 247 -11.85 -12.85 -14.60
CA GLY A 247 -12.43 -13.54 -13.43
C GLY A 247 -12.71 -15.02 -13.67
N LYS A 248 -12.75 -15.47 -14.93
CA LYS A 248 -13.02 -16.85 -15.32
C LYS A 248 -11.74 -17.71 -15.33
N PRO A 249 -11.85 -19.02 -15.12
CA PRO A 249 -10.73 -19.93 -15.34
C PRO A 249 -10.31 -19.89 -16.81
N ALA A 250 -9.01 -20.02 -17.05
CA ALA A 250 -8.46 -20.25 -18.39
C ALA A 250 -8.36 -21.76 -18.66
N GLN A 251 -8.09 -22.16 -19.90
CA GLN A 251 -8.04 -23.57 -20.29
C GLN A 251 -7.05 -24.40 -19.45
N ASP A 252 -5.92 -23.78 -19.05
CA ASP A 252 -4.84 -24.43 -18.28
C ASP A 252 -4.53 -23.72 -16.95
N ALA A 253 -5.44 -22.88 -16.44
CA ALA A 253 -5.22 -22.16 -15.18
C ALA A 253 -6.51 -21.98 -14.36
N PRO A 254 -6.44 -22.11 -13.02
CA PRO A 254 -7.59 -21.87 -12.15
C PRO A 254 -8.08 -20.43 -12.27
N SER A 255 -9.34 -20.19 -11.88
CA SER A 255 -9.84 -18.84 -11.67
C SER A 255 -9.04 -18.11 -10.58
N LEU A 256 -9.12 -16.77 -10.56
CA LEU A 256 -8.47 -15.99 -9.49
C LEU A 256 -8.94 -16.43 -8.10
N ARG A 257 -10.24 -16.70 -7.96
CA ARG A 257 -10.82 -17.18 -6.70
C ARG A 257 -10.21 -18.49 -6.24
N GLU A 258 -10.13 -19.48 -7.13
CA GLU A 258 -9.50 -20.77 -6.82
C GLU A 258 -8.01 -20.59 -6.47
N SER A 259 -7.31 -19.69 -7.17
CA SER A 259 -5.90 -19.36 -6.89
C SER A 259 -5.68 -18.73 -5.50
N PHE A 260 -6.57 -17.84 -5.06
CA PHE A 260 -6.51 -17.25 -3.72
C PHE A 260 -6.92 -18.26 -2.65
N GLU A 261 -7.99 -19.04 -2.87
CA GLU A 261 -8.44 -20.06 -1.91
C GLU A 261 -7.39 -21.17 -1.70
N ALA A 262 -6.58 -21.49 -2.72
CA ALA A 262 -5.46 -22.43 -2.63
C ALA A 262 -4.34 -21.98 -1.66
N ARG A 263 -4.34 -20.72 -1.19
CA ARG A 263 -3.36 -20.20 -0.22
C ARG A 263 -3.73 -20.53 1.23
N LYS A 264 -5.00 -20.86 1.53
CA LYS A 264 -5.46 -21.16 2.90
C LYS A 264 -4.68 -22.31 3.57
N PRO A 265 -4.38 -23.44 2.90
CA PRO A 265 -3.55 -24.48 3.50
C PRO A 265 -2.12 -24.04 3.79
N LEU A 266 -1.57 -23.11 3.01
CA LEU A 266 -0.22 -22.56 3.24
C LEU A 266 -0.18 -21.69 4.51
N VAL A 267 -1.25 -20.92 4.78
CA VAL A 267 -1.38 -20.17 6.05
C VAL A 267 -1.34 -21.12 7.25
N ALA A 268 -2.12 -22.21 7.21
CA ALA A 268 -2.13 -23.19 8.30
C ALA A 268 -0.77 -23.90 8.47
N LYS A 269 -0.08 -24.17 7.37
CA LYS A 269 1.27 -24.74 7.38
C LYS A 269 2.28 -23.81 8.06
N LEU A 270 2.20 -22.51 7.78
CA LEU A 270 3.08 -21.52 8.39
C LEU A 270 2.75 -21.27 9.86
N ASP A 271 1.47 -21.31 10.27
CA ASP A 271 1.11 -21.29 11.69
C ASP A 271 1.80 -22.43 12.44
N ALA A 272 1.73 -23.67 11.92
CA ALA A 272 2.40 -24.81 12.53
C ALA A 272 3.93 -24.65 12.61
N ARG A 273 4.54 -24.06 11.57
CA ARG A 273 5.97 -23.70 11.57
C ARG A 273 6.28 -22.67 12.67
N ILE A 274 5.48 -21.62 12.80
CA ILE A 274 5.64 -20.58 13.81
C ILE A 274 5.53 -21.19 15.22
N HIS A 275 4.57 -22.10 15.44
CA HIS A 275 4.42 -22.80 16.73
C HIS A 275 5.62 -23.67 17.09
N ALA A 276 6.22 -24.35 16.10
CA ALA A 276 7.43 -25.14 16.30
C ALA A 276 8.64 -24.24 16.62
N LEU A 277 8.83 -23.15 15.87
CA LEU A 277 9.89 -22.17 16.10
C LEU A 277 9.75 -21.51 17.49
N ALA A 278 8.54 -21.15 17.91
CA ALA A 278 8.27 -20.57 19.23
C ALA A 278 8.62 -21.51 20.40
N LYS A 279 8.66 -22.83 20.17
CA LYS A 279 9.10 -23.84 21.14
C LYS A 279 10.61 -24.13 21.08
N GLY A 280 11.35 -23.46 20.20
CA GLY A 280 12.77 -23.70 19.97
C GLY A 280 13.07 -24.95 19.13
N GLU A 281 12.08 -25.47 18.39
CA GLU A 281 12.28 -26.62 17.51
C GLU A 281 13.05 -26.21 16.25
N LYS A 282 13.93 -27.10 15.75
CA LYS A 282 14.63 -26.88 14.47
C LYS A 282 13.71 -27.27 13.32
N VAL A 283 13.21 -26.27 12.59
CA VAL A 283 12.37 -26.48 11.40
C VAL A 283 13.20 -26.20 10.13
N PRO A 284 13.34 -27.16 9.21
CA PRO A 284 14.05 -26.95 7.95
C PRO A 284 13.45 -25.78 7.15
N GLU A 285 14.28 -24.98 6.47
CA GLU A 285 13.76 -24.02 5.49
C GLU A 285 13.06 -24.75 4.35
N GLU A 286 11.95 -24.19 3.88
CA GLU A 286 11.25 -24.73 2.72
C GLU A 286 11.88 -24.21 1.44
N PRO A 287 12.00 -25.05 0.40
CA PRO A 287 12.46 -24.59 -0.90
C PRO A 287 11.50 -23.53 -1.44
N LYS A 288 12.06 -22.43 -1.97
CA LYS A 288 11.28 -21.38 -2.63
C LYS A 288 10.71 -21.93 -3.94
N THR A 289 9.46 -21.63 -4.23
CA THR A 289 8.87 -21.95 -5.54
C THR A 289 9.44 -20.99 -6.57
N GLU A 290 10.01 -21.53 -7.65
CA GLU A 290 10.52 -20.73 -8.75
C GLU A 290 9.37 -20.24 -9.66
N PRO A 291 9.50 -19.05 -10.27
CA PRO A 291 8.59 -18.61 -11.31
C PRO A 291 8.61 -19.60 -12.47
N PRO A 292 7.45 -19.89 -13.10
CA PRO A 292 7.43 -20.77 -14.26
C PRO A 292 8.16 -20.14 -15.44
N VAL A 293 8.86 -20.98 -16.20
CA VAL A 293 9.58 -20.57 -17.40
C VAL A 293 8.58 -20.27 -18.52
N VAL A 294 8.70 -19.09 -19.13
CA VAL A 294 7.91 -18.73 -20.32
C VAL A 294 8.45 -19.51 -21.51
N THR A 295 7.58 -20.27 -22.18
CA THR A 295 7.93 -21.15 -23.32
C THR A 295 7.46 -20.60 -24.67
N GLU A 296 6.83 -19.43 -24.69
CA GLU A 296 6.36 -18.82 -25.94
C GLU A 296 7.54 -18.31 -26.76
N THR A 297 7.53 -18.63 -28.06
CA THR A 297 8.49 -18.07 -29.01
C THR A 297 8.12 -16.62 -29.28
N VAL A 298 8.93 -15.69 -28.79
CA VAL A 298 8.83 -14.26 -29.08
C VAL A 298 9.84 -13.85 -30.15
N LEU A 299 9.56 -12.75 -30.86
CA LEU A 299 10.52 -12.16 -31.80
C LEU A 299 11.73 -11.61 -31.01
N THR A 300 12.94 -11.75 -31.55
CA THR A 300 14.10 -11.02 -31.01
C THR A 300 13.93 -9.50 -31.23
N PRO A 301 14.66 -8.64 -30.50
CA PRO A 301 14.57 -7.20 -30.69
C PRO A 301 14.82 -6.77 -32.15
N GLU A 302 15.76 -7.41 -32.85
CA GLU A 302 16.06 -7.14 -34.26
C GLU A 302 14.92 -7.57 -35.18
N GLN A 303 14.32 -8.74 -34.91
CA GLN A 303 13.17 -9.22 -35.67
C GLN A 303 11.94 -8.34 -35.47
N GLN A 304 11.70 -7.88 -34.24
CA GLN A 304 10.62 -6.97 -33.91
C GLN A 304 10.85 -5.60 -34.58
N MET A 305 12.08 -5.07 -34.52
CA MET A 305 12.50 -3.83 -35.19
C MET A 305 12.21 -3.89 -36.70
N ALA A 306 12.56 -5.00 -37.36
CA ALA A 306 12.32 -5.21 -38.79
C ALA A 306 10.83 -5.35 -39.17
N ALA A 307 9.95 -5.64 -38.21
CA ALA A 307 8.51 -5.84 -38.45
C ALA A 307 7.70 -4.53 -38.44
N PHE A 308 8.26 -3.43 -37.95
CA PHE A 308 7.55 -2.15 -37.88
C PHE A 308 7.46 -1.47 -39.25
N THR A 309 6.37 -0.71 -39.43
CA THR A 309 6.22 0.23 -40.53
C THR A 309 6.36 1.64 -39.99
N VAL A 310 7.40 2.36 -40.44
CA VAL A 310 7.72 3.71 -39.97
C VAL A 310 7.24 4.74 -41.00
N ALA A 311 6.62 5.81 -40.54
CA ALA A 311 6.15 6.90 -41.40
C ALA A 311 7.32 7.71 -41.98
N GLU A 312 7.12 8.35 -43.13
CA GLU A 312 8.12 9.24 -43.73
C GLU A 312 8.48 10.39 -42.77
N GLY A 313 9.77 10.69 -42.64
CA GLY A 313 10.29 11.71 -41.73
C GLY A 313 10.54 11.22 -40.30
N TYR A 314 10.31 9.93 -40.01
CA TYR A 314 10.56 9.32 -38.71
C TYR A 314 11.65 8.24 -38.81
N GLU A 315 12.41 8.12 -37.74
CA GLU A 315 13.32 7.00 -37.48
C GLU A 315 12.93 6.35 -36.16
N MET A 316 13.12 5.04 -36.05
CA MET A 316 12.90 4.32 -34.80
C MET A 316 14.23 3.80 -34.29
N ASN A 317 14.54 4.17 -33.05
CA ASN A 317 15.75 3.79 -32.36
C ASN A 317 15.42 2.83 -31.20
N LEU A 318 16.07 1.67 -31.14
CA LEU A 318 15.96 0.75 -30.01
C LEU A 318 16.93 1.19 -28.91
N PHE A 319 16.40 1.90 -27.91
CA PHE A 319 17.20 2.31 -26.76
C PHE A 319 17.52 1.14 -25.81
N ALA A 320 16.54 0.29 -25.50
CA ALA A 320 16.70 -0.87 -24.62
C ALA A 320 15.61 -1.93 -24.86
N SER A 321 15.89 -3.16 -24.44
CA SER A 321 15.06 -4.35 -24.64
C SER A 321 15.14 -5.31 -23.44
N GLU A 322 14.57 -6.52 -23.60
CA GLU A 322 14.76 -7.62 -22.65
C GLU A 322 16.22 -8.04 -22.48
N VAL A 323 17.11 -7.74 -23.44
CA VAL A 323 18.56 -7.99 -23.34
C VAL A 323 19.17 -7.20 -22.18
N GLU A 324 18.72 -5.95 -22.00
CA GLU A 324 19.10 -5.08 -20.89
C GLU A 324 18.28 -5.36 -19.61
N GLY A 325 17.39 -6.36 -19.66
CA GLY A 325 16.59 -6.81 -18.53
C GLY A 325 15.25 -6.10 -18.36
N VAL A 326 14.81 -5.30 -19.34
CA VAL A 326 13.46 -4.68 -19.33
C VAL A 326 12.42 -5.79 -19.38
N ALA A 327 11.48 -5.79 -18.42
CA ALA A 327 10.44 -6.81 -18.34
C ALA A 327 9.12 -6.20 -17.89
N LYS A 328 8.11 -6.21 -18.78
CA LYS A 328 6.79 -5.61 -18.54
C LYS A 328 6.91 -4.16 -17.99
N PRO A 329 7.48 -3.22 -18.76
CA PRO A 329 7.62 -1.84 -18.32
C PRO A 329 6.24 -1.19 -18.13
N THR A 330 6.02 -0.52 -17.00
CA THR A 330 4.75 0.14 -16.66
C THR A 330 4.85 1.66 -16.72
N GLN A 331 6.02 2.21 -16.37
CA GLN A 331 6.38 3.61 -16.52
C GLN A 331 7.90 3.73 -16.66
N PHE A 332 8.37 4.78 -17.33
CA PHE A 332 9.75 5.21 -17.27
C PHE A 332 9.85 6.72 -17.03
N ALA A 333 10.99 7.17 -16.52
CA ALA A 333 11.27 8.58 -16.30
C ALA A 333 12.78 8.84 -16.37
N TRP A 334 13.17 9.99 -16.92
CA TRP A 334 14.58 10.42 -17.00
C TRP A 334 14.94 11.23 -15.77
N ASP A 335 16.13 11.01 -15.23
CA ASP A 335 16.70 11.91 -14.22
C ASP A 335 17.48 13.08 -14.84
N GLU A 336 17.94 14.00 -14.00
CA GLU A 336 18.71 15.18 -14.41
C GLU A 336 20.09 14.85 -15.01
N ARG A 337 20.54 13.60 -14.89
CA ARG A 337 21.81 13.08 -15.41
C ARG A 337 21.63 12.35 -16.74
N GLY A 338 20.41 12.26 -17.26
CA GLY A 338 20.10 11.53 -18.48
C GLY A 338 20.05 10.02 -18.30
N ARG A 339 19.83 9.53 -17.08
CA ARG A 339 19.63 8.10 -16.82
C ARG A 339 18.14 7.77 -16.87
N LEU A 340 17.79 6.68 -17.55
CA LEU A 340 16.41 6.23 -17.70
C LEU A 340 16.05 5.26 -16.58
N TYR A 341 15.15 5.67 -15.70
CA TYR A 341 14.54 4.80 -14.71
C TYR A 341 13.35 4.07 -15.30
N VAL A 342 13.28 2.75 -15.17
CA VAL A 342 12.18 1.93 -15.71
C VAL A 342 11.55 1.10 -14.61
N ALA A 343 10.24 1.27 -14.40
CA ALA A 343 9.43 0.40 -13.55
C ALA A 343 9.06 -0.87 -14.32
N CYS A 344 9.56 -2.01 -13.86
CA CYS A 344 9.34 -3.31 -14.48
C CYS A 344 8.46 -4.17 -13.57
N SER A 345 7.32 -4.65 -14.10
CA SER A 345 6.31 -5.38 -13.34
C SER A 345 6.09 -6.83 -13.80
N PRO A 346 7.08 -7.74 -13.66
CA PRO A 346 6.93 -9.15 -13.97
C PRO A 346 5.75 -9.83 -13.22
N THR A 347 5.45 -9.38 -12.00
CA THR A 347 4.37 -9.92 -11.15
C THR A 347 2.98 -9.66 -11.73
N TYR A 348 2.80 -8.56 -12.48
CA TYR A 348 1.52 -8.21 -13.09
C TYR A 348 1.02 -9.31 -14.04
N PRO A 349 -0.29 -9.63 -14.06
CA PRO A 349 -1.40 -8.95 -13.37
C PRO A 349 -1.79 -9.52 -12.00
N GLN A 350 -1.11 -10.56 -11.49
CA GLN A 350 -1.44 -11.15 -10.20
C GLN A 350 -0.30 -11.93 -9.57
N THR A 351 -0.25 -11.93 -8.24
CA THR A 351 0.62 -12.81 -7.47
C THR A 351 0.20 -14.26 -7.62
N ARG A 352 1.20 -15.16 -7.66
CA ARG A 352 0.97 -16.62 -7.77
C ARG A 352 1.25 -17.30 -6.42
N PRO A 353 0.50 -18.35 -6.06
CA PRO A 353 0.73 -19.08 -4.81
C PRO A 353 2.19 -19.57 -4.68
N GLY A 354 2.83 -19.24 -3.56
CA GLY A 354 4.20 -19.64 -3.24
C GLY A 354 5.31 -18.91 -4.02
N ILE A 355 4.97 -17.99 -4.93
CA ILE A 355 5.94 -17.19 -5.68
C ILE A 355 5.92 -15.78 -5.10
N MET A 356 7.08 -15.32 -4.63
CA MET A 356 7.24 -13.96 -4.14
C MET A 356 7.13 -12.96 -5.30
N PRO A 357 6.53 -11.78 -5.07
CA PRO A 357 6.60 -10.69 -6.03
C PRO A 357 8.07 -10.35 -6.36
N SER A 358 8.33 -10.05 -7.63
CA SER A 358 9.68 -9.90 -8.16
C SER A 358 9.84 -8.63 -8.97
N ASP A 359 9.03 -7.61 -8.69
CA ASP A 359 9.09 -6.34 -9.40
C ASP A 359 10.32 -5.54 -9.02
N PHE A 360 10.76 -4.68 -9.93
CA PHE A 360 12.04 -3.99 -9.81
C PHE A 360 12.07 -2.67 -10.58
N ILE A 361 13.03 -1.82 -10.22
CA ILE A 361 13.39 -0.60 -10.95
C ILE A 361 14.75 -0.81 -11.61
N LEU A 362 14.83 -0.56 -12.91
CA LEU A 362 16.10 -0.45 -13.64
C LEU A 362 16.55 0.99 -13.74
N ILE A 363 17.87 1.17 -13.78
CA ILE A 363 18.53 2.35 -14.34
C ILE A 363 19.23 1.90 -15.61
N LEU A 364 18.90 2.53 -16.72
CA LEU A 364 19.51 2.33 -18.03
C LEU A 364 20.29 3.60 -18.39
N GLU A 365 21.54 3.43 -18.82
CA GLU A 365 22.44 4.52 -19.18
C GLU A 365 23.03 4.25 -20.56
N ASP A 366 23.13 5.30 -21.36
CA ASP A 366 23.91 5.39 -22.59
C ASP A 366 25.19 6.16 -22.26
N THR A 367 26.32 5.45 -22.14
CA THR A 367 27.58 6.03 -21.66
C THR A 367 28.48 6.51 -22.80
N ASP A 368 28.21 6.11 -24.04
CA ASP A 368 28.96 6.54 -25.23
C ASP A 368 28.19 7.52 -26.15
N GLY A 369 26.90 7.74 -25.88
CA GLY A 369 26.05 8.70 -26.56
C GLY A 369 25.56 8.23 -27.93
N ASP A 370 25.56 6.91 -28.20
CA ASP A 370 25.11 6.35 -29.47
C ASP A 370 23.58 6.19 -29.58
N GLY A 371 22.85 6.55 -28.52
CA GLY A 371 21.41 6.43 -28.42
C GLY A 371 20.95 5.05 -27.96
N LYS A 372 21.82 4.20 -27.42
CA LYS A 372 21.47 2.88 -26.88
C LYS A 372 21.99 2.73 -25.47
N ALA A 373 21.20 2.04 -24.64
CA ALA A 373 21.65 1.70 -23.30
C ALA A 373 22.78 0.66 -23.39
N ASP A 374 23.96 1.01 -22.86
CA ASP A 374 25.11 0.11 -22.74
C ASP A 374 25.33 -0.38 -21.30
N LYS A 375 24.61 0.22 -20.35
CA LYS A 375 24.66 -0.12 -18.93
C LYS A 375 23.26 -0.27 -18.35
N SER A 376 23.05 -1.38 -17.65
CA SER A 376 21.81 -1.70 -16.94
C SER A 376 22.09 -2.05 -15.48
N THR A 377 21.40 -1.37 -14.57
CA THR A 377 21.56 -1.54 -13.12
C THR A 377 20.21 -1.83 -12.47
N ARG A 378 20.14 -2.89 -11.65
CA ARG A 378 19.01 -3.18 -10.76
C ARG A 378 19.07 -2.23 -9.57
N PHE A 379 18.38 -1.08 -9.67
CA PHE A 379 18.36 -0.07 -8.62
C PHE A 379 17.56 -0.53 -7.40
N ALA A 380 16.41 -1.15 -7.61
CA ALA A 380 15.58 -1.68 -6.52
C ALA A 380 14.91 -2.98 -6.94
N GLU A 381 14.76 -3.92 -6.01
CA GLU A 381 14.18 -5.25 -6.23
C GLU A 381 13.24 -5.63 -5.08
N GLY A 382 12.43 -6.68 -5.27
CA GLY A 382 11.49 -7.15 -4.26
C GLY A 382 10.27 -6.24 -4.09
N LEU A 383 9.94 -5.47 -5.13
CA LEU A 383 8.69 -4.72 -5.21
C LEU A 383 7.52 -5.66 -5.53
N THR A 384 6.30 -5.20 -5.31
CA THR A 384 5.10 -6.04 -5.42
C THR A 384 4.44 -5.96 -6.79
N MET A 385 4.01 -4.76 -7.17
CA MET A 385 3.33 -4.51 -8.45
C MET A 385 3.52 -3.04 -8.82
N VAL A 386 4.68 -2.74 -9.40
CA VAL A 386 5.12 -1.37 -9.64
C VAL A 386 4.41 -0.77 -10.86
N GLN A 387 3.77 0.37 -10.65
CA GLN A 387 2.97 1.06 -11.67
C GLN A 387 3.38 2.53 -11.87
N GLY A 388 4.46 2.95 -11.22
CA GLY A 388 5.03 4.26 -11.47
C GLY A 388 6.39 4.48 -10.84
N VAL A 389 7.20 5.30 -11.52
CA VAL A 389 8.57 5.64 -11.14
C VAL A 389 8.85 7.10 -11.50
N GLU A 390 9.38 7.87 -10.56
CA GLU A 390 9.72 9.28 -10.77
C GLU A 390 10.98 9.67 -9.96
N PRO A 391 12.11 9.97 -10.61
CA PRO A 391 13.30 10.49 -9.95
C PRO A 391 13.03 11.79 -9.20
N GLY A 392 13.54 11.93 -7.98
CA GLY A 392 13.38 13.15 -7.20
C GLY A 392 13.91 13.07 -5.77
N ALA A 393 14.23 14.23 -5.21
CA ALA A 393 14.73 14.38 -3.83
C ALA A 393 15.93 13.48 -3.47
N GLY A 394 16.84 13.27 -4.42
CA GLY A 394 18.03 12.42 -4.27
C GLY A 394 17.72 10.93 -4.17
N GLY A 395 16.68 10.48 -4.87
CA GLY A 395 16.19 9.12 -4.89
C GLY A 395 15.10 8.97 -5.96
N VAL A 396 14.18 8.04 -5.74
CA VAL A 396 13.08 7.74 -6.67
C VAL A 396 11.78 7.54 -5.91
N TYR A 397 10.73 8.22 -6.34
CA TYR A 397 9.36 7.97 -5.90
C TYR A 397 8.78 6.81 -6.69
N VAL A 398 8.14 5.86 -6.00
CA VAL A 398 7.65 4.62 -6.61
C VAL A 398 6.22 4.36 -6.16
N CYS A 399 5.32 4.19 -7.13
CA CYS A 399 3.99 3.63 -6.95
C CYS A 399 4.11 2.11 -6.98
N ASP A 400 4.01 1.47 -5.81
CA ASP A 400 4.19 0.03 -5.62
C ASP A 400 2.94 -0.54 -4.98
N PHE A 401 2.06 -1.15 -5.76
CA PHE A 401 0.84 -1.80 -5.27
C PHE A 401 -0.11 -0.88 -4.46
N ASP A 402 -0.10 -1.00 -3.13
CA ASP A 402 -0.98 -0.28 -2.18
C ASP A 402 -0.32 0.96 -1.57
N GLN A 403 0.89 1.32 -2.02
CA GLN A 403 1.73 2.33 -1.38
C GLN A 403 2.52 3.19 -2.37
N ILE A 404 2.89 4.39 -1.89
CA ILE A 404 3.92 5.24 -2.48
C ILE A 404 5.13 5.22 -1.57
N SER A 405 6.29 4.88 -2.14
CA SER A 405 7.55 4.83 -1.42
C SER A 405 8.61 5.73 -2.02
N HIS A 406 9.58 6.14 -1.21
CA HIS A 406 10.81 6.81 -1.67
C HIS A 406 11.99 5.88 -1.45
N LEU A 407 12.72 5.60 -2.52
CA LEU A 407 13.89 4.72 -2.54
C LEU A 407 15.15 5.56 -2.73
N LYS A 408 16.16 5.35 -1.90
CA LYS A 408 17.44 6.06 -1.97
C LYS A 408 18.61 5.09 -1.95
N ASP A 409 19.61 5.44 -2.73
CA ASP A 409 20.98 4.95 -2.62
C ASP A 409 21.73 5.95 -1.72
N THR A 410 22.17 5.53 -0.53
CA THR A 410 22.84 6.41 0.43
C THR A 410 24.35 6.23 0.49
N ASP A 411 24.90 5.22 -0.19
CA ASP A 411 26.34 4.96 -0.25
C ASP A 411 26.96 5.14 -1.65
N GLY A 412 26.14 5.32 -2.68
CA GLY A 412 26.52 5.63 -4.05
C GLY A 412 26.85 4.40 -4.90
N ASP A 413 26.45 3.20 -4.50
CA ASP A 413 26.72 1.96 -5.25
C ASP A 413 25.78 1.72 -6.45
N GLY A 414 24.79 2.60 -6.66
CA GLY A 414 23.79 2.49 -7.71
C GLY A 414 22.59 1.63 -7.34
N LYS A 415 22.45 1.22 -6.07
CA LYS A 415 21.32 0.44 -5.55
C LYS A 415 20.67 1.15 -4.37
N ALA A 416 19.35 1.04 -4.29
CA ALA A 416 18.61 1.58 -3.17
C ALA A 416 18.86 0.75 -1.91
N ASP A 417 19.44 1.38 -0.88
CA ASP A 417 19.68 0.80 0.45
C ASP A 417 18.63 1.26 1.48
N LYS A 418 17.84 2.29 1.14
CA LYS A 418 16.83 2.88 2.01
C LYS A 418 15.49 2.98 1.31
N LYS A 419 14.49 2.30 1.88
CA LYS A 419 13.07 2.42 1.51
C LYS A 419 12.31 3.16 2.62
N THR A 420 11.54 4.18 2.24
CA THR A 420 10.60 4.85 3.14
C THR A 420 9.21 4.82 2.51
N VAL A 421 8.25 4.18 3.17
CA VAL A 421 6.84 4.22 2.74
C VAL A 421 6.27 5.58 3.15
N LEU A 422 6.05 6.45 2.17
CA LEU A 422 5.51 7.79 2.40
C LEU A 422 4.04 7.69 2.82
N PHE A 423 3.27 6.94 2.05
CA PHE A 423 1.84 6.72 2.24
C PHE A 423 1.41 5.36 1.71
N SER A 424 0.38 4.80 2.33
CA SER A 424 -0.29 3.54 2.00
C SER A 424 -1.80 3.71 2.18
N GLY A 425 -2.56 2.66 1.86
CA GLY A 425 -4.02 2.73 1.82
C GLY A 425 -4.55 3.11 0.45
N PHE A 426 -3.76 2.92 -0.60
CA PHE A 426 -4.24 2.97 -1.98
C PHE A 426 -4.99 1.67 -2.32
N GLY A 427 -6.13 1.79 -3.01
CA GLY A 427 -7.01 0.66 -3.28
C GLY A 427 -6.44 -0.37 -4.27
N ILE A 428 -6.76 -1.65 -4.04
CA ILE A 428 -6.23 -2.81 -4.80
C ILE A 428 -7.33 -3.69 -5.43
N GLY A 429 -8.57 -3.19 -5.49
CA GLY A 429 -9.74 -3.94 -5.96
C GLY A 429 -9.69 -4.35 -7.44
N ASP A 430 -8.83 -3.69 -8.23
CA ASP A 430 -8.41 -4.09 -9.57
C ASP A 430 -6.96 -3.67 -9.81
N THR A 431 -6.10 -4.65 -10.10
CA THR A 431 -4.65 -4.46 -10.34
C THR A 431 -4.34 -3.68 -11.62
N HIS A 432 -5.31 -3.53 -12.53
CA HIS A 432 -5.22 -2.68 -13.72
C HIS A 432 -5.43 -1.19 -13.39
N GLN A 433 -5.85 -0.89 -12.16
CA GLN A 433 -6.38 0.40 -11.72
C GLN A 433 -5.68 0.94 -10.47
N LEU A 434 -4.53 0.35 -10.11
CA LEU A 434 -3.71 0.76 -8.97
C LEU A 434 -3.23 2.20 -9.09
N VAL A 435 -2.69 2.72 -8.00
CA VAL A 435 -1.96 3.99 -8.00
C VAL A 435 -0.82 3.93 -9.02
N ASN A 436 -0.76 4.85 -9.97
CA ASN A 436 0.11 4.76 -11.15
C ASN A 436 0.50 6.14 -11.71
N SER A 437 1.38 6.16 -12.72
CA SER A 437 1.71 7.35 -13.52
C SER A 437 2.18 8.55 -12.69
N ILE A 438 3.13 8.34 -11.79
CA ILE A 438 3.62 9.40 -10.90
C ILE A 438 4.58 10.33 -11.63
N CYS A 439 4.40 11.64 -11.51
CA CYS A 439 5.28 12.65 -12.12
C CYS A 439 5.38 13.91 -11.25
N HIS A 440 6.46 14.69 -11.40
CA HIS A 440 6.52 16.04 -10.84
C HIS A 440 5.64 17.01 -11.61
N GLY A 441 4.86 17.79 -10.88
CA GLY A 441 4.23 19.00 -11.40
C GLY A 441 5.17 20.21 -11.30
N PRO A 442 4.88 21.28 -12.07
CA PRO A 442 5.68 22.51 -12.08
C PRO A 442 5.64 23.27 -10.74
N ASP A 443 4.71 22.91 -9.85
CA ASP A 443 4.62 23.43 -8.49
C ASP A 443 5.44 22.63 -7.46
N GLY A 444 6.18 21.61 -7.92
CA GLY A 444 6.97 20.71 -7.10
C GLY A 444 6.13 19.71 -6.29
N ALA A 445 4.84 19.58 -6.60
CA ALA A 445 4.02 18.49 -6.09
C ALA A 445 4.20 17.23 -6.96
N LEU A 446 3.93 16.07 -6.38
CA LEU A 446 3.82 14.81 -7.11
C LEU A 446 2.36 14.63 -7.53
N TRP A 447 2.16 14.29 -8.79
CA TRP A 447 0.86 13.99 -9.37
C TRP A 447 0.83 12.54 -9.82
N PHE A 448 -0.30 11.87 -9.62
CA PHE A 448 -0.48 10.46 -9.96
C PHE A 448 -1.96 10.12 -10.03
N THR A 449 -2.29 8.94 -10.52
CA THR A 449 -3.69 8.54 -10.80
C THR A 449 -4.05 7.20 -10.20
N GLN A 450 -5.34 6.91 -10.13
CA GLN A 450 -5.89 5.57 -9.84
C GLN A 450 -7.20 5.35 -10.62
N GLY A 451 -7.68 4.12 -10.70
CA GLY A 451 -8.92 3.76 -11.42
C GLY A 451 -10.12 3.43 -10.52
N LEU A 452 -11.19 2.95 -11.17
CA LEU A 452 -12.56 2.86 -10.62
C LEU A 452 -12.72 1.99 -9.36
N HIS A 453 -12.01 0.88 -9.27
CA HIS A 453 -12.08 -0.09 -8.17
C HIS A 453 -10.93 0.09 -7.17
N ALA A 454 -10.17 1.20 -7.27
CA ALA A 454 -9.23 1.59 -6.25
C ALA A 454 -9.92 2.55 -5.27
N PHE A 455 -10.32 2.03 -4.11
CA PHE A 455 -10.85 2.81 -3.01
C PHE A 455 -9.74 3.14 -2.03
N SER A 456 -9.34 4.41 -2.00
CA SER A 456 -8.13 4.85 -1.33
C SER A 456 -8.44 5.74 -0.13
N ARG A 457 -7.86 5.38 1.02
CA ARG A 457 -8.00 6.05 2.31
C ARG A 457 -6.64 6.13 2.95
N VAL A 458 -6.09 7.34 2.99
CA VAL A 458 -4.69 7.54 3.33
C VAL A 458 -4.58 8.48 4.52
N GLU A 459 -3.96 7.99 5.57
CA GLU A 459 -3.69 8.75 6.79
C GLU A 459 -2.55 9.74 6.55
N THR A 460 -2.79 11.03 6.80
CA THR A 460 -1.80 12.10 6.59
C THR A 460 -1.68 13.01 7.81
N ALA A 461 -0.65 13.86 7.83
CA ALA A 461 -0.51 14.92 8.84
C ALA A 461 -1.67 15.95 8.80
N TRP A 462 -2.57 15.87 7.82
CA TRP A 462 -3.75 16.71 7.67
C TRP A 462 -5.05 15.97 8.00
N GLY A 463 -4.97 14.72 8.47
CA GLY A 463 -6.11 13.82 8.64
C GLY A 463 -6.24 12.85 7.47
N LEU A 464 -7.43 12.27 7.31
CA LEU A 464 -7.68 11.22 6.31
C LEU A 464 -7.93 11.82 4.92
N ALA A 465 -7.03 11.59 3.98
CA ALA A 465 -7.23 11.88 2.57
C ALA A 465 -7.99 10.73 1.90
N ARG A 466 -8.95 11.05 1.01
CA ARG A 466 -9.83 10.07 0.37
C ARG A 466 -9.90 10.29 -1.13
N LEU A 467 -9.88 9.19 -1.88
CA LEU A 467 -10.31 9.11 -3.27
C LEU A 467 -10.91 7.72 -3.47
N GLU A 468 -12.22 7.65 -3.62
CA GLU A 468 -12.94 6.39 -3.53
C GLU A 468 -13.00 5.64 -4.86
N LYS A 469 -12.79 6.33 -5.99
CA LYS A 469 -12.82 5.71 -7.31
C LYS A 469 -11.73 6.31 -8.20
N ALA A 470 -11.91 6.26 -9.51
CA ALA A 470 -10.97 6.83 -10.46
C ALA A 470 -10.83 8.35 -10.26
N GLY A 471 -9.61 8.84 -10.40
CA GLY A 471 -9.30 10.25 -10.28
C GLY A 471 -7.80 10.54 -10.23
N VAL A 472 -7.49 11.79 -9.92
CA VAL A 472 -6.14 12.33 -9.87
C VAL A 472 -5.79 12.71 -8.45
N TRP A 473 -4.58 12.37 -8.03
CA TRP A 473 -3.98 12.75 -6.77
C TRP A 473 -2.94 13.85 -6.96
N LYS A 474 -2.84 14.70 -5.94
CA LYS A 474 -1.74 15.65 -5.78
C LYS A 474 -1.17 15.54 -4.37
N LEU A 475 0.09 15.17 -4.26
CA LEU A 475 0.84 15.12 -3.01
C LEU A 475 1.89 16.24 -3.00
N ASN A 476 1.87 17.11 -2.00
CA ASN A 476 2.99 18.03 -1.76
C ASN A 476 3.97 17.39 -0.75
N PRO A 477 5.19 16.98 -1.16
CA PRO A 477 6.10 16.26 -0.26
C PRO A 477 6.58 17.09 0.94
N ARG A 478 6.60 18.43 0.82
CA ARG A 478 7.06 19.34 1.88
C ARG A 478 6.02 19.55 2.97
N THR A 479 4.74 19.60 2.59
CA THR A 479 3.64 19.77 3.55
C THR A 479 2.97 18.46 3.94
N GLN A 480 3.23 17.37 3.19
CA GLN A 480 2.53 16.09 3.30
C GLN A 480 1.02 16.17 3.07
N LYS A 481 0.55 17.26 2.45
CA LYS A 481 -0.85 17.40 2.08
C LYS A 481 -1.12 16.59 0.83
N MET A 482 -2.14 15.74 0.89
CA MET A 482 -2.60 14.95 -0.23
C MET A 482 -4.05 15.28 -0.55
N ASP A 483 -4.30 15.71 -1.78
CA ASP A 483 -5.62 16.10 -2.27
C ASP A 483 -6.02 15.17 -3.43
N GLY A 484 -7.25 14.64 -3.37
CA GLY A 484 -7.86 13.83 -4.44
C GLY A 484 -8.88 14.63 -5.24
N TYR A 485 -8.90 14.45 -6.56
CA TYR A 485 -9.76 15.16 -7.50
C TYR A 485 -10.55 14.19 -8.41
N PHE A 486 -11.65 14.67 -8.99
CA PHE A 486 -12.51 13.95 -9.95
C PHE A 486 -13.17 12.65 -9.45
N ASN A 487 -13.14 12.41 -8.14
CA ASN A 487 -13.72 11.25 -7.48
C ASN A 487 -15.08 10.81 -8.08
N GLY A 488 -15.37 9.51 -8.04
CA GLY A 488 -16.58 8.97 -8.68
C GLY A 488 -16.43 8.66 -10.18
N GLY A 489 -15.23 8.76 -10.75
CA GLY A 489 -14.99 8.47 -12.18
C GLY A 489 -15.31 9.62 -13.14
N LYS A 490 -15.36 10.86 -12.64
CA LYS A 490 -15.73 12.04 -13.43
C LYS A 490 -14.78 12.36 -14.58
N ALA A 491 -13.58 11.79 -14.55
CA ALA A 491 -12.54 12.07 -15.52
C ALA A 491 -11.92 10.79 -16.08
N GLY A 492 -12.80 9.83 -16.38
CA GLY A 492 -12.44 8.50 -16.91
C GLY A 492 -12.38 7.44 -15.82
N HIS A 493 -12.71 6.19 -16.16
CA HIS A 493 -12.83 5.12 -15.16
C HIS A 493 -11.51 4.40 -14.88
N ASN A 494 -10.47 4.65 -15.67
CA ASN A 494 -9.15 4.08 -15.46
C ASN A 494 -8.10 5.15 -15.72
N CYS A 495 -7.98 6.13 -14.83
CA CYS A 495 -7.03 7.21 -15.01
C CYS A 495 -5.59 6.67 -15.07
N TRP A 496 -4.87 7.08 -16.11
CA TRP A 496 -3.51 6.70 -16.45
C TRP A 496 -2.85 7.88 -17.17
N GLY A 497 -1.80 8.44 -16.58
CA GLY A 497 -1.07 9.58 -17.13
C GLY A 497 -1.57 10.93 -16.63
N VAL A 498 -0.64 11.75 -16.17
CA VAL A 498 -0.82 13.19 -15.90
C VAL A 498 0.32 13.92 -16.61
N ALA A 499 -0.02 14.98 -17.35
CA ALA A 499 0.95 15.78 -18.07
C ALA A 499 0.64 17.27 -17.90
N PHE A 500 1.66 18.08 -18.17
CA PHE A 500 1.59 19.53 -18.11
C PHE A 500 2.01 20.12 -19.44
N ASP A 501 1.29 21.15 -19.90
CA ASP A 501 1.73 21.93 -21.04
C ASP A 501 2.73 23.02 -20.63
N ASP A 502 3.25 23.77 -21.60
CA ASP A 502 4.16 24.90 -21.38
C ASP A 502 3.54 26.06 -20.58
N TYR A 503 2.22 26.06 -20.38
CA TYR A 503 1.48 27.02 -19.57
C TYR A 503 1.21 26.50 -18.15
N ASN A 504 1.77 25.35 -17.77
CA ASN A 504 1.58 24.65 -16.50
C ASN A 504 0.12 24.23 -16.25
N GLN A 505 -0.66 24.08 -17.30
CA GLN A 505 -2.01 23.52 -17.23
C GLN A 505 -1.92 22.03 -17.03
N VAL A 506 -2.80 21.49 -16.20
CA VAL A 506 -2.81 20.06 -15.88
C VAL A 506 -3.77 19.33 -16.80
N PHE A 507 -3.29 18.25 -17.40
CA PHE A 507 -4.07 17.31 -18.20
C PHE A 507 -3.89 15.90 -17.66
N HIS A 508 -4.88 15.05 -17.88
CA HIS A 508 -4.75 13.62 -17.58
C HIS A 508 -5.49 12.80 -18.62
N LYS A 509 -5.23 11.50 -18.61
CA LYS A 509 -5.79 10.55 -19.57
C LYS A 509 -6.43 9.37 -18.86
N SER A 510 -7.32 8.69 -19.56
CA SER A 510 -7.93 7.47 -19.08
C SER A 510 -7.60 6.29 -19.97
N GLY A 511 -6.92 5.29 -19.40
CA GLY A 511 -6.62 4.00 -20.02
C GLY A 511 -7.82 3.06 -20.11
N ASP A 512 -9.06 3.56 -20.22
CA ASP A 512 -10.26 2.78 -20.59
C ASP A 512 -10.85 3.19 -21.95
N ARG A 513 -10.41 4.32 -22.52
CA ARG A 513 -10.96 4.93 -23.75
C ARG A 513 -9.88 5.80 -24.43
N PRO A 514 -10.02 6.17 -25.71
CA PRO A 514 -8.99 6.95 -26.41
C PRO A 514 -9.09 8.46 -26.10
N VAL A 515 -9.43 8.88 -24.88
CA VAL A 515 -9.70 10.31 -24.59
C VAL A 515 -8.81 10.87 -23.48
N GLY A 516 -8.52 12.16 -23.57
CA GLY A 516 -7.83 12.96 -22.56
C GLY A 516 -8.66 14.14 -22.07
N TYR A 517 -8.25 14.70 -20.93
CA TYR A 517 -9.02 15.65 -20.14
C TYR A 517 -8.17 16.86 -19.76
N TYR A 518 -8.76 18.05 -19.85
CA TYR A 518 -8.21 19.26 -19.23
C TYR A 518 -8.65 19.31 -17.77
N SER A 519 -7.69 19.08 -16.86
CA SER A 519 -7.98 18.85 -15.44
C SER A 519 -8.32 20.12 -14.68
N VAL A 520 -7.72 21.26 -15.04
CA VAL A 520 -7.78 22.49 -14.22
C VAL A 520 -9.19 22.88 -13.75
N PRO A 521 -10.25 22.85 -14.60
CA PRO A 521 -11.60 23.20 -14.17
C PRO A 521 -12.21 22.28 -13.09
N GLY A 522 -11.72 21.04 -12.98
CA GLY A 522 -12.19 20.05 -12.02
C GLY A 522 -11.28 19.83 -10.81
N LEU A 523 -10.22 20.64 -10.64
CA LEU A 523 -9.33 20.60 -9.47
C LEU A 523 -9.97 21.24 -8.22
N VAL A 524 -11.21 20.86 -7.93
CA VAL A 524 -11.92 21.21 -6.72
C VAL A 524 -12.07 19.95 -5.89
N ALA A 525 -11.43 19.92 -4.71
CA ALA A 525 -11.61 18.82 -3.77
C ALA A 525 -13.05 18.85 -3.23
N LEU A 526 -13.82 17.82 -3.57
CA LEU A 526 -15.20 17.64 -3.12
C LEU A 526 -15.25 16.38 -2.24
N ALA A 527 -15.83 16.50 -1.05
CA ALA A 527 -15.95 15.36 -0.13
C ALA A 527 -16.89 14.28 -0.69
N ASP A 528 -18.08 14.68 -1.15
CA ASP A 528 -19.12 13.78 -1.67
C ASP A 528 -19.63 14.27 -3.05
N PRO A 529 -18.84 14.14 -4.12
CA PRO A 529 -19.25 14.61 -5.43
C PRO A 529 -20.28 13.68 -6.09
N ASP A 530 -21.38 14.23 -6.63
CA ASP A 530 -22.38 13.46 -7.40
C ASP A 530 -21.71 12.65 -8.53
N GLU A 531 -21.96 11.34 -8.60
CA GLU A 531 -21.22 10.39 -9.46
C GLU A 531 -21.33 10.67 -10.98
N TYR A 532 -22.38 11.37 -11.43
CA TYR A 532 -22.81 11.33 -12.84
C TYR A 532 -22.47 12.54 -13.72
N HIS A 533 -21.79 13.57 -13.20
CA HIS A 533 -21.39 14.72 -14.02
C HIS A 533 -19.93 14.63 -14.46
N PRO A 534 -19.65 14.17 -15.71
CA PRO A 534 -18.29 14.05 -16.20
C PRO A 534 -17.68 15.42 -16.48
N THR A 535 -16.40 15.57 -16.18
CA THR A 535 -15.57 16.61 -16.82
C THR A 535 -15.37 16.14 -18.25
N GLY A 536 -16.05 16.79 -19.20
CA GLY A 536 -16.05 16.36 -20.61
C GLY A 536 -14.63 16.14 -21.15
N ALA A 537 -14.47 15.16 -22.03
CA ALA A 537 -13.21 14.94 -22.72
C ALA A 537 -12.85 16.16 -23.59
N LEU A 538 -11.56 16.47 -23.67
CA LEU A 538 -11.06 17.59 -24.48
C LEU A 538 -10.52 17.12 -25.84
N PHE A 539 -9.81 15.99 -25.86
CA PHE A 539 -9.14 15.48 -27.05
C PHE A 539 -9.13 13.95 -27.09
N ASP A 540 -8.90 13.42 -28.28
CA ASP A 540 -8.74 11.99 -28.52
C ASP A 540 -7.27 11.65 -28.82
N SER A 541 -6.82 10.51 -28.32
CA SER A 541 -5.55 9.86 -28.65
C SER A 541 -5.88 8.43 -29.13
N ASN A 542 -5.98 8.25 -30.44
CA ASN A 542 -6.31 6.96 -31.06
C ASN A 542 -5.02 6.26 -31.54
N PRO A 543 -4.74 4.99 -31.17
CA PRO A 543 -5.54 4.09 -30.34
C PRO A 543 -5.50 4.42 -28.85
N LYS A 544 -6.35 3.75 -28.07
CA LYS A 544 -6.32 3.79 -26.61
C LYS A 544 -4.88 3.62 -26.07
N THR A 545 -4.37 4.61 -25.34
CA THR A 545 -3.07 4.53 -24.63
C THR A 545 -3.23 4.82 -23.13
N ASN A 546 -2.17 4.55 -22.35
CA ASN A 546 -2.16 4.65 -20.88
C ASN A 546 -1.15 5.70 -20.38
N SER A 547 -0.83 6.69 -21.20
CA SER A 547 0.06 7.80 -20.87
C SER A 547 -0.28 9.01 -21.72
N LEU A 548 0.05 10.19 -21.21
CA LEU A 548 -0.13 11.45 -21.87
C LEU A 548 1.20 12.19 -21.87
N GLU A 549 1.61 12.69 -23.03
CA GLU A 549 2.73 13.63 -23.14
C GLU A 549 2.43 14.70 -24.18
N PHE A 550 3.10 15.85 -24.08
CA PHE A 550 3.05 16.90 -25.09
C PHE A 550 4.36 16.92 -25.89
N ILE A 551 4.24 16.95 -27.23
CA ILE A 551 5.40 16.99 -28.10
C ILE A 551 6.05 18.38 -28.00
N GLY A 552 7.24 18.44 -27.40
CA GLY A 552 8.06 19.65 -27.34
C GLY A 552 9.53 19.44 -27.76
N THR A 553 9.90 18.23 -28.17
CA THR A 553 11.27 17.91 -28.57
C THR A 553 11.54 18.29 -30.02
N LYS A 554 12.72 18.87 -30.27
CA LYS A 554 13.21 19.19 -31.63
C LYS A 554 13.54 17.95 -32.46
N ALA A 555 13.54 16.76 -31.84
CA ALA A 555 13.69 15.50 -32.56
C ALA A 555 12.43 15.11 -33.35
N LEU A 556 11.28 15.74 -33.05
CA LEU A 556 10.02 15.52 -33.74
C LEU A 556 9.70 16.67 -34.73
N PRO A 557 8.94 16.41 -35.81
CA PRO A 557 8.57 17.42 -36.79
C PRO A 557 7.91 18.69 -36.19
N ASP A 558 8.11 19.84 -36.84
CA ASP A 558 7.59 21.13 -36.39
C ASP A 558 6.04 21.20 -36.40
N ASP A 559 5.38 20.45 -37.29
CA ASP A 559 3.94 20.49 -37.50
C ASP A 559 3.13 19.76 -36.42
N ILE A 560 3.78 18.95 -35.58
CA ILE A 560 3.16 18.24 -34.46
C ILE A 560 3.59 18.78 -33.09
N GLN A 561 4.39 19.84 -33.03
CA GLN A 561 4.77 20.47 -31.77
C GLN A 561 3.54 21.01 -31.03
N GLY A 562 3.45 20.73 -29.73
CA GLY A 562 2.30 21.04 -28.87
C GLY A 562 1.14 20.04 -28.97
N CYS A 563 1.20 19.05 -29.86
CA CYS A 563 0.20 17.97 -29.88
C CYS A 563 0.37 17.03 -28.68
N ALA A 564 -0.76 16.50 -28.20
CA ALA A 564 -0.81 15.47 -27.18
C ALA A 564 -0.65 14.07 -27.80
N LEU A 565 0.09 13.18 -27.11
CA LEU A 565 0.27 11.77 -27.45
C LEU A 565 -0.40 10.84 -26.41
#